data_AF-A0A7J7NE22-F1
#
_entry.id   AF-A0A7J7NE22-F1
#
_cell.length_a   1.000
_cell.length_b   1.000
_cell.length_c   1.000
_cell.angle_alpha   90.00
_cell.angle_beta   90.00
_cell.angle_gamma   90.00
#
_symmetry.space_group_name_H-M   'P 1'
#
loop_
_entity.id
_entity.type
_entity.pdbx_description
1 polymer ?
#
loop_
_entity_poly.entity_id
_entity_poly.type
_entity_poly.pdbx_seq_one_letter_code
_entity_poly.pdbx_strand_id
1 'polypeptide(L)'
;ELVDLFSGTKAQRRARIDDYVERLLDRISNDVLADDRRAAMIELQSVVAESRSAQLAFGAMGFPVFMSVLKEERDDVEMVRGALETLVSALTPIDYAREGPNNVVQPTLMNSDLLSREAESISLLLSLLVSIFFVIVVTQSASLKFNYKMCATHIRY
;
A
#
# COMPACT_ATOMS: atom_id res chain seq x y z
N GLU A 1 -18.84 -12.24 -32.95
CA GLU A 1 -18.73 -10.83 -33.40
C GLU A 1 -18.94 -9.80 -32.27
N LEU A 2 -20.12 -9.59 -31.69
CA LEU A 2 -20.27 -8.59 -30.59
C LEU A 2 -19.62 -8.98 -29.25
N VAL A 3 -19.55 -10.29 -28.95
CA VAL A 3 -18.89 -10.81 -27.73
C VAL A 3 -17.37 -10.65 -27.80
N ASP A 4 -16.78 -10.79 -28.99
CA ASP A 4 -15.33 -10.69 -29.21
C ASP A 4 -14.84 -9.24 -29.11
N LEU A 5 -15.62 -8.28 -29.60
CA LEU A 5 -15.30 -6.85 -29.51
C LEU A 5 -15.31 -6.36 -28.05
N PHE A 6 -16.31 -6.79 -27.26
CA PHE A 6 -16.37 -6.48 -25.82
C PHE A 6 -15.27 -7.18 -25.01
N SER A 7 -14.89 -8.41 -25.39
CA SER A 7 -13.77 -9.12 -24.77
C SER A 7 -12.44 -8.41 -25.05
N GLY A 8 -12.22 -7.96 -26.28
CA GLY A 8 -11.02 -7.19 -26.68
C GLY A 8 -10.85 -5.90 -25.88
N THR A 9 -11.92 -5.14 -25.65
CA THR A 9 -11.84 -3.88 -24.87
C THR A 9 -11.62 -4.10 -23.37
N LYS A 10 -11.99 -5.26 -22.81
CA LYS A 10 -11.71 -5.61 -21.41
C LYS A 10 -10.27 -6.07 -21.22
N ALA A 11 -9.77 -6.93 -22.10
CA ALA A 11 -8.39 -7.38 -22.07
C ALA A 11 -7.41 -6.21 -22.28
N GLN A 12 -7.70 -5.31 -23.23
CA GLN A 12 -6.87 -4.14 -23.49
C GLN A 12 -6.89 -3.13 -22.33
N ARG A 13 -8.03 -2.97 -21.64
CA ARG A 13 -8.10 -2.17 -20.41
C ARG A 13 -7.28 -2.78 -19.28
N ARG A 14 -7.33 -4.10 -19.12
CA ARG A 14 -6.52 -4.79 -18.10
C ARG A 14 -5.03 -4.64 -18.36
N ALA A 15 -4.57 -4.90 -19.59
CA ALA A 15 -3.17 -4.69 -19.98
C ALA A 15 -2.71 -3.25 -19.69
N ARG A 16 -3.52 -2.23 -20.00
CA ARG A 16 -3.18 -0.84 -19.66
C ARG A 16 -3.04 -0.58 -18.17
N ILE A 17 -3.84 -1.26 -17.35
CA ILE A 17 -3.77 -1.14 -15.88
C ILE A 17 -2.53 -1.86 -15.37
N ASP A 18 -2.25 -3.06 -15.89
CA ASP A 18 -1.06 -3.83 -15.56
C ASP A 18 0.21 -3.02 -15.90
N ASP A 19 0.32 -2.49 -17.12
CA ASP A 19 1.45 -1.63 -17.57
C ASP A 19 1.60 -0.36 -16.72
N TYR A 20 0.49 0.18 -16.21
CA TYR A 20 0.49 1.41 -15.43
C TYR A 20 0.93 1.15 -13.99
N VAL A 21 0.42 0.08 -13.37
CA VAL A 21 0.87 -0.36 -12.04
C VAL A 21 2.35 -0.76 -12.09
N GLU A 22 2.79 -1.47 -13.12
CA GLU A 22 4.20 -1.83 -13.30
C GLU A 22 5.11 -0.60 -13.34
N ARG A 23 4.72 0.45 -14.10
CA ARG A 23 5.48 1.71 -14.15
C ARG A 23 5.54 2.44 -12.80
N LEU A 24 4.48 2.40 -12.00
CA LEU A 24 4.50 2.98 -10.66
C LEU A 24 5.41 2.20 -9.71
N LEU A 25 5.36 0.86 -9.79
CA LEU A 25 6.24 -0.02 -9.01
C LEU A 25 7.72 0.17 -9.40
N ASP A 26 8.02 0.32 -10.69
CA ASP A 26 9.36 0.60 -11.19
C ASP A 26 9.90 1.93 -10.64
N ARG A 27 9.09 3.00 -10.70
CA ARG A 27 9.43 4.31 -10.11
C ARG A 27 9.70 4.20 -8.60
N ILE A 28 8.83 3.51 -7.86
CA ILE A 28 9.00 3.29 -6.41
C ILE A 28 10.32 2.56 -6.10
N SER A 29 10.72 1.61 -6.94
CA SER A 29 11.91 0.79 -6.74
C SER A 29 13.19 1.49 -7.20
N ASN A 30 13.15 2.26 -8.29
CA ASN A 30 14.34 2.63 -9.06
C ASN A 30 14.59 4.15 -9.19
N ASP A 31 13.62 5.02 -8.87
CA ASP A 31 13.84 6.46 -8.97
C ASP A 31 14.89 6.94 -7.95
N VAL A 32 15.74 7.88 -8.37
CA VAL A 32 16.83 8.40 -7.53
C VAL A 32 16.33 9.47 -6.55
N LEU A 33 15.27 10.19 -6.92
CA LEU A 33 14.70 11.26 -6.10
C LEU A 33 13.62 10.71 -5.17
N ALA A 34 13.79 10.93 -3.86
CA ALA A 34 12.85 10.46 -2.84
C ALA A 34 11.43 11.02 -3.06
N ASP A 35 11.31 12.27 -3.53
CA ASP A 35 10.00 12.89 -3.78
C ASP A 35 9.26 12.25 -4.97
N ASP A 36 9.98 11.81 -6.00
CA ASP A 36 9.36 11.11 -7.15
C ASP A 36 8.86 9.72 -6.75
N ARG A 37 9.62 9.02 -5.90
CA ARG A 37 9.20 7.74 -5.30
C ARG A 37 7.97 7.90 -4.42
N ARG A 38 7.93 8.91 -3.56
CA ARG A 38 6.77 9.22 -2.71
C ARG A 38 5.55 9.59 -3.54
N ALA A 39 5.71 10.38 -4.59
CA ALA A 39 4.63 10.71 -5.51
C ALA A 39 4.07 9.46 -6.20
N ALA A 40 4.95 8.56 -6.67
CA ALA A 40 4.54 7.27 -7.25
C ALA A 40 3.82 6.38 -6.23
N MET A 41 4.26 6.35 -4.97
CA MET A 41 3.60 5.62 -3.87
C MET A 41 2.17 6.14 -3.64
N ILE A 42 1.99 7.46 -3.55
CA ILE A 42 0.66 8.08 -3.35
C ILE A 42 -0.28 7.78 -4.53
N GLU A 43 0.24 7.87 -5.76
CA GLU A 43 -0.52 7.56 -6.97
C GLU A 43 -0.92 6.08 -7.01
N LEU A 44 0.00 5.18 -6.72
CA LEU A 44 -0.27 3.74 -6.66
C LEU A 44 -1.30 3.39 -5.58
N GLN A 45 -1.21 4.01 -4.40
CA GLN A 45 -2.17 3.83 -3.32
C GLN A 45 -3.60 4.18 -3.77
N SER A 46 -3.79 5.36 -4.38
CA SER A 46 -5.11 5.78 -4.88
C SER A 46 -5.66 4.81 -5.91
N VAL A 47 -4.83 4.40 -6.88
CA VAL A 47 -5.25 3.49 -7.96
C VAL A 47 -5.63 2.10 -7.41
N VAL A 48 -4.86 1.57 -6.46
CA VAL A 48 -5.13 0.28 -5.81
C VAL A 48 -6.38 0.36 -4.92
N ALA A 49 -6.62 1.48 -4.25
CA ALA A 49 -7.81 1.68 -3.41
C ALA A 49 -9.11 1.78 -4.22
N GLU A 50 -9.04 2.20 -5.48
CA GLU A 50 -10.23 2.50 -6.30
C GLU A 50 -10.53 1.43 -7.38
N SER A 51 -9.57 0.56 -7.71
CA SER A 51 -9.69 -0.37 -8.85
C SER A 51 -9.37 -1.81 -8.50
N ARG A 52 -10.36 -2.72 -8.63
CA ARG A 52 -10.14 -4.17 -8.48
C ARG A 52 -9.10 -4.73 -9.45
N SER A 53 -9.06 -4.23 -10.68
CA SER A 53 -8.04 -4.61 -11.66
C SER A 53 -6.65 -4.18 -11.20
N ALA A 54 -6.53 -3.01 -10.58
CA ALA A 54 -5.26 -2.57 -10.01
C ALA A 54 -4.88 -3.39 -8.76
N GLN A 55 -5.84 -3.77 -7.91
CA GLN A 55 -5.57 -4.70 -6.80
C GLN A 55 -5.01 -6.04 -7.30
N LEU A 56 -5.55 -6.58 -8.40
CA LEU A 56 -5.04 -7.82 -9.01
C LEU A 56 -3.64 -7.64 -9.60
N ALA A 57 -3.45 -6.55 -10.36
CA ALA A 57 -2.15 -6.22 -10.94
C ALA A 57 -1.10 -6.05 -9.84
N PHE A 58 -1.41 -5.27 -8.81
CA PHE A 58 -0.57 -5.08 -7.64
C PHE A 58 -0.25 -6.40 -6.95
N GLY A 59 -1.23 -7.26 -6.68
CA GLY A 59 -0.96 -8.54 -6.04
C GLY A 59 0.00 -9.44 -6.81
N ALA A 60 -0.04 -9.37 -8.14
CA ALA A 60 0.81 -10.19 -9.01
C ALA A 60 2.29 -9.77 -9.03
N MET A 61 2.61 -8.49 -8.75
CA MET A 61 3.98 -7.96 -8.92
C MET A 61 4.47 -7.00 -7.82
N GLY A 62 3.58 -6.47 -6.99
CA GLY A 62 3.87 -5.39 -6.05
C GLY A 62 4.45 -5.84 -4.71
N PHE A 63 4.18 -7.08 -4.27
CA PHE A 63 4.64 -7.55 -2.95
C PHE A 63 6.17 -7.50 -2.79
N PRO A 64 7.01 -8.01 -3.72
CA PRO A 64 8.46 -7.95 -3.55
C PRO A 64 8.99 -6.52 -3.41
N VAL A 65 8.47 -5.60 -4.22
CA VAL A 65 8.85 -4.16 -4.18
C VAL A 65 8.49 -3.57 -2.81
N PHE A 66 7.29 -3.87 -2.31
CA PHE A 66 6.81 -3.32 -1.04
C PHE A 66 7.54 -3.95 0.15
N MET A 67 7.89 -5.23 0.08
CA MET A 67 8.75 -5.83 1.10
C MET A 67 10.14 -5.19 1.11
N SER A 68 10.71 -4.84 -0.05
CA SER A 68 11.97 -4.09 -0.13
C SER A 68 11.84 -2.71 0.53
N VAL A 69 10.83 -1.92 0.13
CA VAL A 69 10.56 -0.59 0.72
C VAL A 69 10.44 -0.69 2.23
N LEU A 70 9.65 -1.64 2.72
CA LEU A 70 9.50 -1.80 4.15
C LEU A 70 10.81 -2.22 4.82
N LYS A 71 11.66 -3.06 4.20
CA LYS A 71 12.96 -3.47 4.76
C LYS A 71 13.98 -2.32 4.79
N GLU A 72 14.05 -1.54 3.72
CA GLU A 72 15.18 -0.66 3.41
C GLU A 72 14.88 0.80 3.77
N GLU A 73 13.64 1.27 3.60
CA GLU A 73 13.25 2.68 3.78
C GLU A 73 12.69 2.96 5.18
N ARG A 74 13.19 2.25 6.21
CA ARG A 74 12.65 2.29 7.58
C ARG A 74 12.62 3.69 8.20
N ASP A 75 13.54 4.57 7.78
CA ASP A 75 13.66 5.95 8.27
C ASP A 75 12.76 6.93 7.49
N ASP A 76 12.26 6.54 6.32
CA ASP A 76 11.29 7.33 5.54
C ASP A 76 9.86 6.94 5.93
N VAL A 77 9.35 7.65 6.94
CA VAL A 77 8.01 7.42 7.51
C VAL A 77 6.91 7.52 6.45
N GLU A 78 7.04 8.41 5.46
CA GLU A 78 6.03 8.59 4.42
C GLU A 78 6.01 7.40 3.45
N MET A 79 7.19 6.88 3.08
CA MET A 79 7.29 5.67 2.26
C MET A 79 6.77 4.43 2.99
N VAL A 80 7.14 4.25 4.26
CA VAL A 80 6.65 3.11 5.07
C VAL A 80 5.14 3.19 5.27
N ARG A 81 4.60 4.39 5.56
CA ARG A 81 3.15 4.58 5.70
C ARG A 81 2.43 4.28 4.40
N GLY A 82 2.86 4.87 3.28
CA GLY A 82 2.26 4.62 1.96
C GLY A 82 2.32 3.14 1.57
N ALA A 83 3.42 2.46 1.89
CA ALA A 83 3.57 1.04 1.66
C ALA A 83 2.53 0.21 2.42
N LEU A 84 2.36 0.48 3.73
CA LEU A 84 1.38 -0.19 4.57
C LEU A 84 -0.07 0.12 4.16
N GLU A 85 -0.40 1.38 3.86
CA GLU A 85 -1.75 1.77 3.45
C GLU A 85 -2.15 1.15 2.11
N THR A 86 -1.21 1.02 1.17
CA THR A 86 -1.47 0.33 -0.11
C THR A 86 -1.64 -1.17 0.10
N LEU A 87 -0.85 -1.80 0.98
CA LEU A 87 -1.05 -3.22 1.33
C LEU A 87 -2.43 -3.46 1.96
N VAL A 88 -2.86 -2.59 2.87
CA VAL A 88 -4.22 -2.63 3.43
C VAL A 88 -5.26 -2.48 2.32
N SER A 89 -5.06 -1.54 1.39
CA SER A 89 -5.96 -1.33 0.26
C SER A 89 -6.00 -2.54 -0.67
N ALA A 90 -4.87 -3.21 -0.92
CA ALA A 90 -4.80 -4.40 -1.77
C ALA A 90 -5.46 -5.64 -1.14
N LEU A 91 -5.57 -5.69 0.19
CA LEU A 91 -6.16 -6.79 0.95
C LEU A 91 -7.59 -6.51 1.41
N THR A 92 -8.07 -5.28 1.22
CA THR A 92 -9.44 -4.86 1.60
C THR A 92 -10.35 -4.87 0.39
N PRO A 93 -11.52 -5.52 0.44
CA PRO A 93 -12.44 -5.52 -0.69
C PRO A 93 -12.93 -4.09 -0.98
N ILE A 94 -12.88 -3.69 -2.25
CA ILE A 94 -13.51 -2.45 -2.70
C ILE A 94 -15.01 -2.75 -2.84
N ASP A 95 -15.80 -2.32 -1.86
CA ASP A 95 -17.25 -2.57 -1.80
C ASP A 95 -18.03 -1.58 -2.65
N TYR A 96 -18.41 -2.02 -3.85
CA TYR A 96 -19.55 -1.49 -4.60
C TYR A 96 -20.27 -2.65 -5.29
N ALA A 97 -21.34 -3.14 -4.65
CA ALA A 97 -22.40 -4.00 -5.19
C ALA A 97 -21.99 -5.19 -6.09
N ARG A 98 -22.30 -6.39 -5.56
CA ARG A 98 -22.32 -7.71 -6.20
C ARG A 98 -20.95 -8.33 -6.40
N GLU A 99 -20.70 -9.33 -5.56
CA GLU A 99 -20.07 -10.58 -5.98
C GLU A 99 -20.38 -10.81 -7.47
N GLY A 100 -19.35 -10.64 -8.30
CA GLY A 100 -19.39 -11.15 -9.66
C GLY A 100 -19.67 -12.65 -9.60
N PRO A 101 -20.13 -13.28 -10.70
CA PRO A 101 -20.37 -14.71 -10.72
C PRO A 101 -19.19 -15.46 -10.09
N ASN A 102 -19.47 -16.49 -9.29
CA ASN A 102 -18.54 -17.26 -8.42
C ASN A 102 -17.21 -17.75 -9.07
N ASN A 103 -17.03 -17.50 -10.37
CA ASN A 103 -15.87 -17.85 -11.17
C ASN A 103 -14.92 -16.67 -11.49
N VAL A 104 -15.17 -15.46 -10.94
CA VAL A 104 -14.26 -14.32 -11.07
C VAL A 104 -13.28 -14.32 -9.90
N VAL A 105 -11.98 -14.27 -10.21
CA VAL A 105 -10.91 -14.19 -9.20
C VAL A 105 -11.15 -12.99 -8.28
N GLN A 106 -11.31 -13.25 -6.98
CA GLN A 106 -11.42 -12.19 -5.99
C GLN A 106 -10.02 -11.63 -5.69
N PRO A 107 -9.76 -10.33 -5.94
CA PRO A 107 -8.42 -9.76 -5.77
C PRO A 107 -7.88 -9.95 -4.37
N THR A 108 -8.69 -9.70 -3.35
CA THR A 108 -8.27 -9.77 -1.95
C THR A 108 -7.92 -11.18 -1.49
N LEU A 109 -8.67 -12.19 -1.91
CA LEU A 109 -8.36 -13.60 -1.61
C LEU A 109 -7.06 -14.02 -2.29
N MET A 110 -6.87 -13.66 -3.57
CA MET A 110 -5.64 -13.95 -4.30
C MET A 110 -4.44 -13.23 -3.67
N ASN A 111 -4.58 -11.95 -3.34
CA ASN A 111 -3.52 -11.13 -2.76
C ASN A 111 -3.14 -11.64 -1.37
N SER A 112 -4.12 -12.06 -0.56
CA SER A 112 -3.87 -12.66 0.76
C SER A 112 -3.13 -13.99 0.66
N ASP A 113 -3.54 -14.86 -0.28
CA ASP A 113 -2.84 -16.12 -0.55
C ASP A 113 -1.39 -15.86 -1.01
N LEU A 114 -1.16 -14.94 -1.94
CA LEU A 114 0.18 -14.57 -2.41
C LEU A 114 1.06 -14.01 -1.29
N LEU A 115 0.54 -13.09 -0.48
CA LEU A 115 1.26 -12.54 0.66
C LEU A 115 1.60 -13.63 1.70
N SER A 116 0.69 -14.57 1.95
CA SER A 116 0.89 -15.63 2.94
C SER A 116 1.99 -16.63 2.55
N ARG A 117 2.30 -16.75 1.26
CA ARG A 117 3.37 -17.63 0.75
C ARG A 117 4.75 -17.03 0.93
N GLU A 118 4.84 -15.72 1.16
CA GLU A 118 6.10 -15.02 1.35
C GLU A 118 6.50 -15.10 2.83
N ALA A 119 7.30 -16.12 3.15
CA ALA A 119 7.58 -16.55 4.53
C ALA A 119 8.14 -15.44 5.45
N GLU A 120 8.85 -14.46 4.89
CA GLU A 120 9.44 -13.35 5.64
C GLU A 120 8.49 -12.16 5.83
N SER A 121 7.43 -12.06 5.02
CA SER A 121 6.57 -10.88 4.96
C SER A 121 5.75 -10.72 6.24
N ILE A 122 5.22 -11.82 6.79
CA ILE A 122 4.48 -11.80 8.05
C ILE A 122 5.39 -11.38 9.21
N SER A 123 6.59 -11.97 9.30
CA SER A 123 7.56 -11.63 10.36
C SER A 123 8.00 -10.17 10.28
N LEU A 124 8.20 -9.65 9.07
CA LEU A 124 8.53 -8.26 8.84
C LEU A 124 7.41 -7.31 9.28
N LEU A 125 6.16 -7.62 8.92
CA LEU A 125 4.99 -6.82 9.30
C LEU A 125 4.78 -6.81 10.81
N LEU A 126 5.02 -7.95 11.48
CA LEU A 126 4.98 -8.02 12.94
C LEU A 126 6.12 -7.22 13.60
N SER A 127 7.33 -7.27 13.06
CA SER A 127 8.46 -6.44 13.52
C SER A 127 8.16 -4.95 13.37
N LEU A 128 7.49 -4.56 12.28
CA LEU A 128 7.00 -3.21 12.07
C LEU A 128 5.99 -2.82 13.12
N LEU A 129 4.94 -3.61 13.34
CA LEU A 129 3.91 -3.29 14.33
C LEU A 129 4.51 -3.03 15.72
N VAL A 130 5.53 -3.80 16.12
CA VAL A 130 6.27 -3.55 17.38
C VAL A 130 7.05 -2.24 17.33
N SER A 131 7.71 -1.93 16.21
CA SER A 131 8.53 -0.72 16.03
C SER A 131 7.71 0.57 15.90
N ILE A 132 6.65 0.58 15.07
CA ILE A 132 5.82 1.76 14.83
C ILE A 132 4.99 2.10 16.08
N PHE A 133 4.52 1.09 16.83
CA PHE A 133 3.85 1.30 18.11
C PHE A 133 4.75 2.03 19.10
N PHE A 134 6.05 1.73 19.12
CA PHE A 134 7.02 2.47 19.93
C PHE A 134 7.21 3.91 19.44
N VAL A 135 7.35 4.16 18.13
CA VAL A 135 7.52 5.53 17.60
C VAL A 135 6.28 6.38 17.88
N ILE A 136 5.07 5.87 17.67
CA ILE A 136 3.83 6.60 17.99
C ILE A 136 3.75 6.88 19.49
N VAL A 137 3.99 5.90 20.37
CA VAL A 137 3.95 6.10 21.82
C VAL A 137 5.02 7.09 22.29
N VAL A 138 6.24 7.02 21.76
CA VAL A 138 7.35 7.92 22.16
C VAL A 138 7.13 9.34 21.63
N THR A 139 6.71 9.52 20.38
CA THR A 139 6.42 10.85 19.81
C THR A 139 5.19 11.50 20.43
N GLN A 140 4.15 10.73 20.73
CA GLN A 140 2.95 11.22 21.41
C GLN A 140 3.25 11.52 22.89
N SER A 141 4.07 10.70 23.57
CA SER A 141 4.56 10.98 24.93
C SER A 141 5.48 12.19 25.00
N ALA A 142 6.33 12.41 23.99
CA ALA A 142 7.19 13.59 23.90
C ALA A 142 6.35 14.87 23.66
N SER A 143 5.35 14.79 22.77
CA SER A 143 4.39 15.87 22.53
C SER A 143 3.55 16.21 23.76
N LEU A 144 3.10 15.21 24.52
CA LEU A 144 2.38 15.38 25.80
C LEU A 144 3.27 16.01 26.88
N LYS A 145 4.54 15.58 26.98
CA LYS A 145 5.51 16.18 27.91
C LYS A 145 5.86 17.63 27.56
N PHE A 146 5.91 17.97 26.26
CA PHE A 146 6.12 19.34 25.80
C PHE A 146 4.92 20.25 26.13
N ASN A 147 3.69 19.76 25.91
CA ASN A 147 2.46 20.50 26.20
C ASN A 147 2.29 20.76 27.71
N TYR A 148 2.55 19.76 28.56
CA TYR A 148 2.51 19.96 30.02
C TYR A 148 3.55 20.96 30.53
N LYS A 149 4.74 21.00 29.91
CA LYS A 149 5.82 21.94 30.30
C LYS A 149 5.52 23.39 29.84
N MET A 150 4.85 23.55 28.70
CA MET A 150 4.33 24.85 28.21
C MET A 150 3.19 25.37 29.10
N CYS A 151 2.19 24.54 29.43
CA CYS A 151 1.12 24.92 30.36
C CYS A 151 1.63 25.23 31.78
N ALA A 152 2.62 24.50 32.29
CA ALA A 152 3.20 24.76 33.60
C ALA A 152 4.02 26.07 33.68
N THR A 153 4.55 26.55 32.54
CA THR A 153 5.29 27.82 32.48
C THR A 153 4.35 29.02 32.42
N HIS A 154 3.12 28.84 31.92
CA HIS A 154 2.11 29.90 31.80
C HIS A 154 1.20 30.06 33.03
N ILE A 155 1.33 29.20 34.05
CA ILE A 155 0.57 29.23 35.32
C ILE A 155 1.39 29.90 36.46
N ARG A 156 2.60 30.40 36.18
CA ARG A 156 3.40 31.18 37.13
C ARG A 156 3.69 32.58 36.60
N TYR A 157 2.65 33.39 36.43
CA TYR A 157 2.71 34.87 36.53
C TYR A 157 1.38 35.38 37.05
#